data_AF-A0A1E5G7Z2-F1
#
_entry.id   AF-A0A1E5G7Z2-F1
#
_cell.length_a   1.000
_cell.length_b   1.000
_cell.length_c   1.000
_cell.angle_alpha   90.00
_cell.angle_beta   90.00
_cell.angle_gamma   90.00
#
_symmetry.space_group_name_H-M   'P 1'
#
loop_
_entity.id
_entity.type
_entity.pdbx_description
1 polymer ?
#
loop_
_entity_poly.entity_id
_entity_poly.type
_entity_poly.pdbx_seq_one_letter_code
_entity_poly.pdbx_strand_id
1 'polypeptide(L)'
;MNEIRHSELISKRIQEIANEKNLTINRIAVLANLKQSTVNSIYTGQSKNPTIKTIFSICKALDISITDFLNFPPYNTKSSEIEQSPEAIMKQVRQLSNELYELEKKLEDKIND
;
A
#
# COMPACT_ATOMS: atom_id res chain seq x y z
N MET A 1 -12.02 14.20 -13.38
CA MET A 1 -11.56 13.02 -12.62
C MET A 1 -12.28 13.03 -11.28
N ASN A 2 -12.89 11.93 -10.85
CA ASN A 2 -13.43 11.83 -9.49
C ASN A 2 -12.25 11.76 -8.52
N GLU A 3 -12.22 12.66 -7.54
CA GLU A 3 -11.26 12.67 -6.45
C GLU A 3 -11.34 11.37 -5.65
N ILE A 4 -10.20 10.71 -5.39
CA ILE A 4 -10.16 9.50 -4.58
C ILE A 4 -10.51 9.85 -3.14
N ARG A 5 -11.57 9.25 -2.62
CA ARG A 5 -11.96 9.41 -1.21
C ARG A 5 -11.29 8.36 -0.35
N HIS A 6 -10.16 8.70 0.24
CA HIS A 6 -9.41 7.80 1.11
C HIS A 6 -10.24 7.24 2.28
N SER A 7 -11.14 8.03 2.86
CA SER A 7 -12.03 7.55 3.93
C SER A 7 -12.92 6.37 3.49
N GLU A 8 -13.42 6.38 2.25
CA GLU A 8 -14.24 5.31 1.70
C GLU A 8 -13.42 4.03 1.50
N LEU A 9 -12.17 4.16 1.03
CA LEU A 9 -11.22 3.05 0.89
C LEU A 9 -10.89 2.41 2.24
N ILE A 10 -10.56 3.23 3.25
CA ILE A 10 -10.27 2.76 4.61
C ILE A 10 -11.51 2.10 5.23
N SER A 11 -12.69 2.69 5.07
CA SER A 11 -13.94 2.10 5.55
C SER A 11 -14.16 0.73 4.94
N LYS A 12 -14.12 0.64 3.60
CA LYS A 12 -14.33 -0.61 2.85
C LYS A 12 -13.38 -1.69 3.34
N ARG A 13 -12.09 -1.37 3.50
CA ARG A 13 -11.07 -2.29 3.99
C ARG A 13 -11.39 -2.83 5.39
N ILE A 14 -11.87 -1.97 6.30
CA ILE A 14 -12.30 -2.41 7.64
C ILE A 14 -13.47 -3.40 7.53
N GLN A 15 -14.46 -3.15 6.66
CA GLN A 15 -15.61 -4.05 6.50
C GLN A 15 -15.20 -5.42 5.96
N GLU A 16 -14.30 -5.44 4.97
CA GLU A 16 -13.77 -6.68 4.39
C GLU A 16 -13.14 -7.56 5.47
N ILE A 17 -12.19 -7.01 6.22
CA ILE A 17 -11.48 -7.76 7.28
C ILE A 17 -12.44 -8.15 8.42
N ALA A 18 -13.37 -7.27 8.78
CA ALA A 18 -14.38 -7.56 9.80
C ALA A 18 -15.25 -8.75 9.40
N ASN A 19 -15.70 -8.79 8.14
CA ASN A 19 -16.52 -9.88 7.60
C ASN A 19 -15.73 -11.19 7.55
N GLU A 20 -14.48 -11.16 7.07
CA GLU A 20 -13.58 -12.32 7.07
C GLU A 20 -13.38 -12.92 8.47
N LYS A 21 -13.32 -12.06 9.51
CA LYS A 21 -13.16 -12.46 10.90
C LYS A 21 -14.47 -12.67 11.66
N ASN A 22 -15.63 -12.57 11.00
CA ASN A 22 -16.96 -12.64 11.62
C ASN A 22 -17.14 -11.67 12.82
N LEU A 23 -16.58 -10.46 12.72
CA LEU A 23 -16.65 -9.42 13.73
C LEU A 23 -17.67 -8.34 13.35
N THR A 24 -18.49 -7.95 14.32
CA THR A 24 -19.37 -6.78 14.15
C THR A 24 -18.60 -5.47 14.40
N ILE A 25 -19.08 -4.37 13.84
CA ILE A 25 -18.49 -3.04 14.05
C ILE A 25 -18.52 -2.63 15.53
N ASN A 26 -19.58 -3.01 16.24
CA ASN A 26 -19.67 -2.79 17.69
C ASN A 26 -18.57 -3.55 18.43
N ARG A 27 -18.32 -4.81 18.03
CA ARG A 27 -17.25 -5.60 18.63
C ARG A 27 -15.89 -4.98 18.38
N ILE A 28 -15.64 -4.47 17.17
CA ILE A 28 -14.40 -3.76 16.84
C ILE A 28 -14.24 -2.50 17.68
N ALA A 29 -15.31 -1.71 17.87
CA ALA A 29 -15.25 -0.50 18.70
C ALA A 29 -14.85 -0.80 20.15
N VAL A 30 -15.43 -1.85 20.73
CA VAL A 30 -15.08 -2.32 22.09
C VAL A 30 -13.63 -2.77 22.14
N LEU A 31 -13.18 -3.60 21.21
CA LEU A 31 -11.81 -4.13 21.17
C LEU A 31 -10.77 -3.03 20.89
N ALA A 32 -11.10 -2.02 20.08
CA ALA A 32 -10.23 -0.91 19.75
C ALA A 32 -10.17 0.16 20.85
N ASN A 33 -10.96 0.01 21.92
CA ASN A 33 -11.19 1.02 22.95
C ASN A 33 -11.59 2.39 22.35
N LEU A 34 -12.53 2.34 21.39
CA LEU A 34 -13.06 3.51 20.69
C LEU A 34 -14.55 3.66 21.00
N LYS A 35 -15.03 4.91 20.99
CA LYS A 35 -16.47 5.15 21.04
C LYS A 35 -17.12 4.57 19.79
N GLN A 36 -18.29 3.95 19.96
CA GLN A 36 -19.07 3.40 18.83
C GLN A 36 -19.35 4.46 17.75
N SER A 37 -19.64 5.70 18.15
CA SER A 37 -19.83 6.82 17.22
C SER A 37 -18.58 7.13 16.38
N THR A 38 -17.38 6.99 16.95
CA THR A 38 -16.13 7.15 16.23
C THR A 38 -15.99 6.08 15.15
N VAL A 39 -16.16 4.80 15.49
CA VAL A 39 -16.04 3.71 14.52
C VAL A 39 -17.15 3.77 13.48
N ASN A 40 -18.39 4.05 13.88
CA ASN A 40 -19.50 4.24 12.95
C ASN A 40 -19.23 5.38 11.97
N SER A 41 -18.72 6.53 12.43
CA SER A 41 -18.43 7.65 11.53
C SER A 41 -17.39 7.28 10.47
N ILE A 42 -16.41 6.43 10.81
CA ILE A 42 -15.43 5.91 9.86
C ILE A 42 -16.12 4.95 8.89
N TYR A 43 -16.90 4.01 9.42
CA TYR A 43 -17.60 2.99 8.65
C TYR A 43 -18.59 3.57 7.63
N THR A 44 -19.35 4.59 8.02
CA THR A 44 -20.34 5.24 7.14
C THR A 44 -19.71 6.31 6.23
N GLY A 45 -18.38 6.49 6.25
CA GLY A 45 -17.68 7.49 5.45
C GLY A 45 -17.94 8.95 5.90
N GLN A 46 -18.58 9.16 7.06
CA GLN A 46 -18.84 10.48 7.64
C GLN A 46 -17.53 11.12 8.15
N SER A 47 -16.62 10.29 8.66
CA SER A 47 -15.27 10.70 9.00
C SER A 47 -14.45 10.80 7.73
N LYS A 48 -14.14 12.04 7.32
CA LYS A 48 -13.36 12.31 6.11
C LYS A 48 -11.89 11.92 6.25
N ASN A 49 -11.35 11.94 7.47
CA ASN A 49 -9.94 11.67 7.76
C ASN A 49 -9.76 10.99 9.13
N PRO A 50 -9.95 9.66 9.24
CA PRO A 50 -9.53 8.94 10.44
C PRO A 50 -8.03 9.12 10.67
N THR A 51 -7.65 9.43 11.91
CA THR A 51 -6.23 9.58 12.24
C THR A 51 -5.51 8.24 12.18
N ILE A 52 -4.20 8.24 11.95
CA ILE A 52 -3.40 7.02 11.94
C ILE A 52 -3.46 6.27 13.28
N LYS A 53 -3.58 7.02 14.40
CA LYS A 53 -3.78 6.45 15.74
C LYS A 53 -5.07 5.62 15.81
N THR A 54 -6.16 6.14 15.24
CA THR A 54 -7.45 5.45 15.19
C THR A 54 -7.38 4.20 14.33
N ILE A 55 -6.77 4.29 13.14
CA ILE A 55 -6.58 3.14 12.25
C ILE A 55 -5.74 2.07 12.95
N PHE A 56 -4.66 2.45 13.63
CA PHE A 56 -3.81 1.54 14.37
C PHE A 56 -4.54 0.83 15.52
N SER A 57 -5.39 1.54 16.27
CA SER A 57 -6.26 0.91 17.28
C SER A 57 -7.21 -0.13 16.68
N ILE A 58 -7.77 0.16 15.50
CA ILE A 58 -8.63 -0.78 14.77
C ILE A 58 -7.83 -1.99 14.29
N CYS A 59 -6.62 -1.81 13.75
CA CYS A 59 -5.74 -2.91 13.35
C CYS A 59 -5.42 -3.84 14.52
N LYS A 60 -5.13 -3.27 15.70
CA LYS A 60 -4.94 -4.05 16.94
C LYS A 60 -6.19 -4.84 17.32
N ALA A 61 -7.37 -4.23 17.23
CA ALA A 61 -8.64 -4.89 17.51
C ALA A 61 -8.96 -6.04 16.53
N LEU A 62 -8.50 -5.92 15.29
CA LEU A 62 -8.65 -6.92 14.24
C LEU A 62 -7.53 -7.96 14.25
N ASP A 63 -6.53 -7.84 15.13
CA ASP A 63 -5.35 -8.72 15.18
C ASP A 63 -4.63 -8.82 13.82
N ILE A 64 -4.28 -7.65 13.26
CA ILE A 64 -3.50 -7.53 12.03
C ILE A 64 -2.46 -6.39 12.16
N SER A 65 -1.40 -6.44 11.36
CA SER A 65 -0.44 -5.34 11.26
C SER A 65 -1.00 -4.19 10.42
N ILE A 66 -0.47 -2.97 10.63
CA ILE A 66 -0.81 -1.81 9.79
C ILE A 66 -0.38 -2.00 8.34
N THR A 67 0.70 -2.75 8.10
CA THR A 67 1.19 -3.08 6.77
C THR A 67 0.22 -4.01 6.03
N ASP A 68 -0.33 -5.02 6.70
CA ASP A 68 -1.34 -5.91 6.10
C ASP A 68 -2.66 -5.18 5.85
N PHE A 69 -3.02 -4.28 6.77
CA PHE A 69 -4.20 -3.45 6.64
C PHE A 69 -4.13 -2.58 5.36
N LEU A 70 -2.99 -1.93 5.13
CA LEU A 70 -2.74 -1.06 3.96
C LEU A 70 -2.27 -1.82 2.71
N ASN A 71 -2.24 -3.15 2.73
CA ASN A 71 -1.81 -3.95 1.59
C ASN A 71 -2.90 -4.07 0.51
N PHE A 72 -3.35 -2.93 -0.06
CA PHE A 72 -4.30 -2.87 -1.16
C PHE A 72 -4.16 -1.55 -1.96
N PRO A 73 -4.53 -1.49 -3.25
CA PRO A 73 -4.40 -0.26 -4.04
C PRO A 73 -5.28 0.87 -3.48
N PRO A 74 -4.81 2.13 -3.51
CA PRO A 74 -3.54 2.63 -4.03
C PRO A 74 -2.38 2.59 -3.01
N TYR A 75 -2.57 2.03 -1.82
CA TYR A 75 -1.59 2.09 -0.73
C TYR A 75 -0.44 1.09 -0.88
N ASN A 76 -0.65 -0.01 -1.60
CA ASN A 76 0.37 -1.01 -1.90
C ASN A 76 0.91 -0.94 -3.33
N THR A 77 0.43 0.01 -4.14
CA THR A 77 0.98 0.25 -5.46
C THR A 77 2.23 1.09 -5.30
N LYS A 78 3.35 0.63 -5.87
CA LYS A 78 4.51 1.50 -6.05
C LYS A 78 4.04 2.68 -6.89
N SER A 79 4.20 3.89 -6.38
CA SER A 79 4.00 5.08 -7.19
C SER A 79 4.97 4.99 -8.36
N SER A 80 4.45 4.71 -9.55
CA SER A 80 5.23 4.83 -10.79
C SER A 80 5.81 6.23 -10.99
N GLU A 81 5.38 7.19 -10.16
CA GLU A 81 5.80 8.60 -10.17
C GLU A 81 6.93 8.95 -9.19
N ILE A 82 7.39 8.06 -8.27
CA ILE A 82 8.41 8.43 -7.27
C ILE A 82 9.65 7.51 -7.20
N GLU A 83 9.68 6.35 -7.86
CA GLU A 83 10.89 5.49 -7.81
C GLU A 83 11.57 5.29 -9.16
N GLN A 84 12.16 6.37 -9.67
CA GLN A 84 13.50 6.28 -10.22
C GLN A 84 14.45 6.88 -9.19
N SER A 85 14.69 6.16 -8.09
CA SER A 85 15.71 6.60 -7.13
C SER A 85 17.06 6.72 -7.86
N PRO A 86 17.94 7.67 -7.50
CA PRO A 86 19.27 7.75 -8.11
C PRO A 86 20.00 6.40 -8.12
N GLU A 87 19.81 5.59 -7.08
CA GLU A 87 20.35 4.24 -6.97
C GLU A 87 19.72 3.26 -7.98
N ALA A 88 18.40 3.32 -8.17
CA ALA A 88 17.70 2.49 -9.16
C ALA A 88 18.12 2.85 -10.60
N ILE A 89 18.21 4.15 -10.91
CA ILE A 89 18.73 4.64 -12.19
C ILE A 89 20.17 4.17 -12.37
N MET A 90 21.03 4.36 -11.37
CA MET A 90 22.44 3.97 -11.46
C MET A 90 22.62 2.46 -11.61
N LYS A 91 21.77 1.65 -10.96
CA LYS A 91 21.75 0.20 -11.17
C LYS A 91 21.39 -0.15 -12.61
N GLN A 92 20.38 0.52 -13.17
CA GLN A 92 19.96 0.33 -14.56
C GLN A 92 21.06 0.74 -15.54
N VAL A 93 21.69 1.89 -15.33
CA VAL A 93 22.81 2.40 -16.15
C VAL A 93 23.99 1.43 -16.14
N ARG A 94 24.37 0.92 -14.95
CA ARG A 94 25.44 -0.09 -14.84
C ARG A 94 25.11 -1.36 -15.61
N GLN A 95 23.86 -1.82 -15.53
CA GLN A 95 23.45 -3.04 -16.22
C GLN A 95 23.50 -2.86 -17.74
N LEU A 96 22.97 -1.76 -18.27
CA LEU A 96 23.04 -1.45 -19.70
C LEU A 96 24.48 -1.29 -20.19
N SER A 97 25.36 -0.69 -19.39
CA SER A 97 26.78 -0.56 -19.73
C SER A 97 27.48 -1.91 -19.90
N ASN A 98 27.17 -2.88 -19.03
CA ASN A 98 27.73 -4.23 -19.13
C ASN A 98 27.17 -4.97 -20.35
N GLU A 99 25.87 -4.86 -20.59
CA GLU A 99 25.22 -5.48 -21.76
C GLU A 99 25.79 -4.94 -23.09
N LEU A 100 26.02 -3.63 -23.17
CA LEU A 100 26.65 -3.01 -24.34
C LEU A 100 28.07 -3.54 -24.56
N TYR A 101 28.89 -3.61 -23.51
CA TYR A 101 30.25 -4.13 -23.59
C TYR A 101 30.32 -5.56 -24.14
N GLU A 102 29.43 -6.45 -23.65
CA GLU A 102 29.38 -7.83 -24.14
C GLU A 102 28.94 -7.92 -25.61
N LEU A 103 28.10 -6.99 -26.08
CA LEU A 103 27.70 -6.91 -27.48
C LEU A 103 28.83 -6.41 -28.37
N GLU A 104 29.55 -5.38 -27.95
CA GLU A 104 30.72 -4.85 -28.65
C GLU A 104 31.79 -5.92 -28.84
N LYS A 105 32.11 -6.67 -27.78
CA LYS A 105 33.06 -7.78 -27.84
C LYS A 105 32.62 -8.87 -28.82
N LYS A 106 31.35 -9.27 -28.79
CA LYS A 106 30.80 -10.26 -29.74
C LYS A 106 30.84 -9.77 -31.19
N LEU A 107 30.77 -8.46 -31.41
CA LEU A 107 30.88 -7.88 -32.74
C LEU A 107 32.33 -7.92 -33.24
N GLU A 108 33.29 -7.59 -32.39
CA GLU A 108 34.73 -7.67 -32.70
C GLU A 108 35.15 -9.09 -33.05
N ASP A 109 34.73 -10.07 -32.26
CA ASP A 109 35.02 -11.48 -32.53
C ASP A 109 34.48 -11.91 -33.91
N LYS A 110 33.29 -11.44 -34.30
CA LYS A 110 32.70 -11.71 -35.62
C LYS A 110 33.34 -10.98 -36.80
N ILE A 111 34.04 -9.87 -36.55
CA ILE A 111 34.75 -9.11 -37.59
C ILE A 111 36.13 -9.73 -37.86
N ASN A 112 36.72 -10.37 -36.84
CA ASN A 112 38.06 -10.95 -36.90
C ASN A 112 38.08 -12.45 -37.31
N ASP A 113 36.91 -13.07 -37.44
CA ASP A 113 36.69 -14.39 -38.07
C ASP A 113 36.35 -14.25 -39.57
#